data_AF-A0A9E3XPH7-F1
#
_entry.id   AF-A0A9E3XPH7-F1
#
_cell.length_a   1.000
_cell.length_b   1.000
_cell.length_c   1.000
_cell.angle_alpha   90.00
_cell.angle_beta   90.00
_cell.angle_gamma   90.00
#
_symmetry.space_group_name_H-M   'P 1'
#
loop_
_entity.id
_entity.type
_entity.pdbx_description
1 polymer ?
#
loop_
_entity_poly.entity_id
_entity_poly.type
_entity_poly.pdbx_seq_one_letter_code
_entity_poly.pdbx_strand_id
1 'polypeptide(L)'
;MLTVLMLAMLLVAPHLPRPQSLAQLRIAIYATHAAWFALLVGLAAQATSWWHAPRTRLAFAIAGTFTVAMACNVAALPVPADLAKAWFGILAGAAFVRVVERPWWLLPISVCVPLADAWSVYSSRGVTKAVIDKGREEPRWIEWPTIATPISGAPYAAFGRIGTVDVLFLALFIAVATRWSLGVRRTAVAMWCGLMLTSVTVFELDDLAIPALPMLCVAFLVVQLPALVRDARDASRGPAS
;
A
#
# COMPACT_ATOMS: atom_id res chain seq x y z
N MET A 1 1.21 -8.53 -17.27
CA MET A 1 0.40 -7.42 -17.82
C MET A 1 0.32 -6.25 -16.85
N LEU A 2 -0.23 -6.40 -15.63
CA LEU A 2 -0.40 -5.28 -14.68
C LEU A 2 0.90 -4.54 -14.32
N THR A 3 2.01 -5.24 -14.06
CA THR A 3 3.32 -4.61 -13.81
C THR A 3 3.81 -3.76 -15.00
N VAL A 4 3.54 -4.21 -16.22
CA VAL A 4 3.91 -3.45 -17.44
C VAL A 4 3.05 -2.20 -17.56
N LEU A 5 1.75 -2.28 -17.22
CA LEU A 5 0.86 -1.11 -17.18
C LEU A 5 1.29 -0.11 -16.09
N MET A 6 1.71 -0.58 -14.92
CA MET A 6 2.27 0.27 -13.88
C MET A 6 3.56 0.95 -14.35
N LEU A 7 4.49 0.20 -14.95
CA LEU A 7 5.71 0.76 -15.54
C LEU A 7 5.38 1.83 -16.59
N ALA A 8 4.48 1.52 -17.53
CA ALA A 8 4.04 2.44 -18.56
C ALA A 8 3.44 3.70 -17.94
N MET A 9 2.64 3.57 -16.89
CA MET A 9 2.03 4.72 -16.21
C MET A 9 3.07 5.64 -15.56
N LEU A 10 4.08 5.09 -14.88
CA LEU A 10 5.18 5.88 -14.31
C LEU A 10 6.01 6.60 -15.38
N LEU A 11 6.22 5.96 -16.54
CA LEU A 11 6.98 6.53 -17.65
C LEU A 11 6.18 7.55 -18.46
N VAL A 12 4.88 7.34 -18.65
CA VAL A 12 4.03 8.18 -19.51
C VAL A 12 3.48 9.40 -18.76
N ALA A 13 3.18 9.27 -17.46
CA ALA A 13 2.56 10.36 -16.69
C ALA A 13 3.30 11.71 -16.79
N PRO A 14 4.65 11.80 -16.78
CA PRO A 14 5.36 13.08 -16.94
C PRO A 14 5.20 13.74 -18.30
N HIS A 15 4.82 12.96 -19.33
CA HIS A 15 4.65 13.43 -20.70
C HIS A 15 3.21 13.83 -21.02
N LEU A 16 2.27 13.62 -20.09
CA LEU A 16 0.89 14.06 -20.24
C LEU A 16 0.79 15.59 -20.13
N PRO A 17 -0.25 16.22 -20.70
CA PRO A 17 -0.43 17.66 -20.61
C PRO A 17 -0.44 18.16 -19.17
N ARG A 18 0.30 19.25 -18.91
CA ARG A 18 0.30 19.92 -17.61
C ARG A 18 -1.04 20.61 -17.37
N PRO A 19 -1.68 20.38 -16.21
CA PRO A 19 -2.87 21.13 -15.83
C PRO A 19 -2.60 22.63 -15.79
N GLN A 20 -3.51 23.43 -16.36
CA GLN A 20 -3.42 24.90 -16.38
C GLN A 20 -4.28 25.57 -15.30
N SER A 21 -5.14 24.80 -14.63
CA SER A 21 -5.99 25.29 -13.54
C SER A 21 -6.03 24.29 -12.38
N LEU A 22 -6.39 24.77 -11.19
CA LEU A 22 -6.54 23.92 -10.00
C LEU A 22 -7.56 22.79 -10.21
N ALA A 23 -8.65 23.07 -10.92
CA ALA A 23 -9.66 22.06 -11.25
C ALA A 23 -9.09 20.96 -12.16
N GLN A 24 -8.32 21.34 -13.18
CA GLN A 24 -7.63 20.38 -14.04
C GLN A 24 -6.59 19.58 -13.25
N LEU A 25 -5.88 20.22 -12.31
CA LEU A 25 -4.88 19.55 -11.47
C LEU A 25 -5.53 18.48 -10.58
N ARG A 26 -6.65 18.83 -9.92
CA ARG A 26 -7.46 17.88 -9.14
C ARG A 26 -7.89 16.68 -9.97
N ILE A 27 -8.50 16.92 -11.13
CA ILE A 27 -8.98 15.85 -12.02
C ILE A 27 -7.81 14.98 -12.46
N ALA A 28 -6.68 15.59 -12.85
CA ALA A 28 -5.47 14.90 -13.26
C ALA A 28 -4.92 14.00 -12.15
N ILE A 29 -4.78 14.50 -10.92
CA ILE A 29 -4.30 13.74 -9.76
C ILE A 29 -5.27 12.61 -9.44
N TYR A 30 -6.56 12.89 -9.31
CA TYR A 30 -7.54 11.86 -8.94
C TYR A 30 -7.68 10.77 -9.99
N ALA A 31 -7.67 11.12 -11.28
CA ALA A 31 -7.73 10.13 -12.35
C ALA A 31 -6.47 9.25 -12.39
N THR A 32 -5.29 9.85 -12.27
CA THR A 32 -4.02 9.11 -12.27
C THR A 32 -3.87 8.24 -11.01
N HIS A 33 -4.17 8.76 -9.83
CA HIS A 33 -4.15 7.96 -8.61
C HIS A 33 -5.20 6.85 -8.63
N ALA A 34 -6.41 7.10 -9.13
CA ALA A 34 -7.44 6.08 -9.30
C ALA A 34 -6.96 4.90 -10.14
N ALA A 35 -6.39 5.18 -11.33
CA ALA A 35 -5.87 4.14 -12.20
C ALA A 35 -4.63 3.44 -11.60
N TRP A 36 -3.71 4.20 -10.99
CA TRP A 36 -2.52 3.65 -10.33
C TRP A 36 -2.88 2.70 -9.18
N PHE A 37 -3.76 3.12 -8.29
CA PHE A 37 -4.21 2.30 -7.16
C PHE A 37 -5.03 1.10 -7.62
N ALA A 38 -5.82 1.21 -8.70
CA ALA A 38 -6.52 0.06 -9.27
C ALA A 38 -5.53 -0.99 -9.80
N LEU A 39 -4.46 -0.56 -10.48
CA LEU A 39 -3.39 -1.46 -10.91
C LEU A 39 -2.67 -2.10 -9.74
N LEU A 40 -2.36 -1.33 -8.69
CA LEU A 40 -1.69 -1.83 -7.48
C LEU A 40 -2.54 -2.86 -6.73
N VAL A 41 -3.83 -2.57 -6.53
CA VAL A 41 -4.81 -3.49 -5.93
C VAL A 41 -4.98 -4.74 -6.78
N GLY A 42 -5.08 -4.59 -8.11
CA GLY A 42 -5.16 -5.71 -9.04
C GLY A 42 -3.91 -6.59 -9.00
N LEU A 43 -2.73 -5.98 -8.90
CA LEU A 43 -1.46 -6.69 -8.78
C LEU A 43 -1.39 -7.46 -7.46
N ALA A 44 -1.78 -6.83 -6.35
CA ALA A 44 -1.85 -7.48 -5.05
C ALA A 44 -2.84 -8.67 -5.06
N ALA A 45 -4.01 -8.50 -5.67
CA ALA A 45 -5.01 -9.56 -5.83
C ALA A 45 -4.47 -10.74 -6.66
N GLN A 46 -3.79 -10.46 -7.78
CA GLN A 46 -3.15 -11.48 -8.61
C GLN A 46 -2.03 -12.22 -7.84
N ALA A 47 -1.28 -11.48 -7.03
CA ALA A 47 -0.17 -12.02 -6.26
C ALA A 47 -0.58 -12.78 -5.00
N THR A 48 -1.87 -12.79 -4.62
CA THR A 48 -2.32 -13.52 -3.42
C THR A 48 -1.90 -14.98 -3.45
N SER A 49 -2.00 -15.68 -4.58
CA SER A 49 -1.60 -17.09 -4.71
C SER A 49 -0.16 -17.41 -4.29
N TRP A 50 0.74 -16.42 -4.23
CA TRP A 50 2.12 -16.61 -3.78
C TRP A 50 2.23 -17.09 -2.33
N TRP A 51 1.21 -16.88 -1.50
CA TRP A 51 1.19 -17.46 -0.16
C TRP A 51 1.13 -18.99 -0.17
N HIS A 52 0.83 -19.66 -1.29
CA HIS A 52 0.95 -21.11 -1.44
C HIS A 52 2.33 -21.58 -1.95
N ALA A 53 3.20 -20.69 -2.41
CA ALA A 53 4.51 -21.07 -2.94
C ALA A 53 5.40 -21.75 -1.88
N PRO A 54 6.41 -22.55 -2.24
CA PRO A 54 7.40 -23.02 -1.27
C PRO A 54 8.02 -21.86 -0.48
N ARG A 55 8.25 -22.04 0.84
CA ARG A 55 8.83 -20.99 1.72
C ARG A 55 10.13 -20.41 1.16
N THR A 56 10.99 -21.27 0.64
CA THR A 56 12.26 -20.88 0.00
C THR A 56 12.04 -20.00 -1.23
N ARG A 57 11.13 -20.38 -2.14
CA ARG A 57 10.79 -19.59 -3.34
C ARG A 57 10.26 -18.20 -2.98
N LEU A 58 9.36 -18.12 -1.99
CA LEU A 58 8.81 -16.85 -1.54
C LEU A 58 9.89 -15.98 -0.88
N ALA A 59 10.74 -16.56 -0.03
CA ALA A 59 11.87 -15.86 0.59
C ALA A 59 12.85 -15.32 -0.45
N PHE A 60 13.23 -16.13 -1.46
CA PHE A 60 14.07 -15.67 -2.56
C PHE A 60 13.41 -14.57 -3.39
N ALA A 61 12.10 -14.65 -3.64
CA ALA A 61 11.39 -13.61 -4.37
C ALA A 61 11.38 -12.28 -3.59
N ILE A 62 11.12 -12.32 -2.27
CA ILE A 62 11.17 -11.14 -1.40
C ILE A 62 12.59 -10.56 -1.33
N ALA A 63 13.60 -11.40 -1.10
CA ALA A 63 14.99 -10.97 -1.04
C ALA A 63 15.46 -10.41 -2.39
N GLY A 64 15.03 -11.02 -3.50
CA GLY A 64 15.32 -10.57 -4.85
C GLY A 64 14.72 -9.20 -5.16
N THR A 65 13.43 -8.99 -4.88
CA THR A 65 12.78 -7.69 -5.10
C THR A 65 13.33 -6.60 -4.20
N PHE A 66 13.65 -6.91 -2.93
CA PHE A 66 14.36 -6.00 -2.03
C PHE A 66 15.74 -5.61 -2.59
N THR A 67 16.53 -6.59 -3.02
CA THR A 67 17.87 -6.36 -3.56
C THR A 67 17.81 -5.51 -4.83
N VAL A 68 16.89 -5.80 -5.74
CA VAL A 68 16.66 -4.99 -6.96
C VAL A 68 16.24 -3.57 -6.59
N ALA A 69 15.32 -3.40 -5.63
CA ALA A 69 14.90 -2.08 -5.17
C ALA A 69 16.08 -1.25 -4.63
N MET A 70 16.93 -1.86 -3.81
CA MET A 70 18.10 -1.19 -3.24
C MET A 70 19.16 -0.88 -4.30
N ALA A 71 19.46 -1.83 -5.18
CA ALA A 71 20.40 -1.62 -6.28
C ALA A 71 19.94 -0.49 -7.21
N CYS A 72 18.65 -0.44 -7.57
CA CYS A 72 18.09 0.63 -8.37
C CYS A 72 18.10 1.99 -7.64
N ASN A 73 17.81 2.03 -6.33
CA ASN A 73 17.93 3.25 -5.53
C ASN A 73 19.37 3.79 -5.54
N VAL A 74 20.38 2.92 -5.36
CA VAL A 74 21.81 3.29 -5.39
C VAL A 74 22.22 3.77 -6.79
N ALA A 75 21.73 3.12 -7.83
CA ALA A 75 21.98 3.47 -9.22
C ALA A 75 21.16 4.69 -9.72
N ALA A 76 20.38 5.34 -8.85
CA ALA A 76 19.48 6.45 -9.20
C ALA A 76 18.51 6.10 -10.35
N LEU A 77 17.97 4.88 -10.33
CA LEU A 77 16.95 4.38 -11.25
C LEU A 77 15.59 4.31 -10.52
N PRO A 78 14.88 5.44 -10.33
CA PRO A 78 13.76 5.49 -9.38
C PRO A 78 12.54 4.70 -9.85
N VAL A 79 12.24 4.69 -11.15
CA VAL A 79 11.11 3.95 -11.73
C VAL A 79 11.19 2.44 -11.45
N PRO A 80 12.29 1.72 -11.81
CA PRO A 80 12.40 0.30 -11.49
C PRO A 80 12.54 0.06 -9.98
N ALA A 81 13.13 1.00 -9.21
CA ALA A 81 13.17 0.89 -7.76
C ALA A 81 11.76 0.85 -7.15
N ASP A 82 10.87 1.74 -7.58
CA ASP A 82 9.51 1.83 -7.04
C ASP A 82 8.64 0.63 -7.45
N LEU A 83 8.83 0.09 -8.66
CA LEU A 83 8.19 -1.19 -9.04
C LEU A 83 8.70 -2.37 -8.20
N ALA A 84 10.01 -2.43 -7.93
CA ALA A 84 10.59 -3.48 -7.09
C ALA A 84 10.12 -3.39 -5.64
N LYS A 85 10.01 -2.17 -5.07
CA LYS A 85 9.41 -1.92 -3.75
C LYS A 85 7.94 -2.32 -3.69
N ALA A 86 7.15 -2.01 -4.72
CA ALA A 86 5.75 -2.43 -4.78
C ALA A 86 5.62 -3.96 -4.75
N TRP A 87 6.43 -4.67 -5.54
CA TRP A 87 6.49 -6.13 -5.49
C TRP A 87 6.99 -6.68 -4.16
N PHE A 88 8.01 -6.06 -3.56
CA PHE A 88 8.49 -6.41 -2.24
C PHE A 88 7.36 -6.32 -1.20
N GLY A 89 6.65 -5.19 -1.14
CA GLY A 89 5.50 -5.02 -0.24
C GLY A 89 4.43 -6.07 -0.47
N ILE A 90 4.05 -6.30 -1.74
CA ILE A 90 3.03 -7.31 -2.10
C ILE A 90 3.43 -8.72 -1.66
N LEU A 91 4.65 -9.14 -1.94
CA LEU A 91 5.15 -10.48 -1.59
C LEU A 91 5.32 -10.62 -0.07
N ALA A 92 5.76 -9.58 0.61
CA ALA A 92 5.86 -9.56 2.06
C ALA A 92 4.47 -9.69 2.72
N GLY A 93 3.45 -8.98 2.22
CA GLY A 93 2.07 -9.12 2.68
C GLY A 93 1.52 -10.52 2.44
N ALA A 94 1.78 -11.09 1.26
CA ALA A 94 1.43 -12.47 0.94
C ALA A 94 2.20 -13.51 1.79
N ALA A 95 3.42 -13.22 2.24
CA ALA A 95 4.12 -14.07 3.19
C ALA A 95 3.51 -13.98 4.59
N PHE A 96 3.15 -12.76 5.02
CA PHE A 96 2.64 -12.48 6.35
C PHE A 96 1.32 -13.20 6.64
N VAL A 97 0.47 -13.41 5.63
CA VAL A 97 -0.78 -14.17 5.79
C VAL A 97 -0.54 -15.59 6.32
N ARG A 98 0.64 -16.19 6.13
CA ARG A 98 0.97 -17.53 6.64
C ARG A 98 1.12 -17.57 8.16
N VAL A 99 1.47 -16.44 8.77
CA VAL A 99 1.63 -16.30 10.21
C VAL A 99 0.27 -16.03 10.87
N VAL A 100 -0.69 -15.50 10.13
CA VAL A 100 -2.06 -15.30 10.61
C VAL A 100 -2.74 -16.66 10.72
N GLU A 101 -3.03 -17.11 11.93
CA GLU A 101 -3.70 -18.41 12.15
C GLU A 101 -5.21 -18.29 12.01
N ARG A 102 -5.77 -17.17 12.48
CA ARG A 102 -7.22 -16.90 12.46
C ARG A 102 -7.50 -15.51 11.89
N PRO A 103 -8.58 -15.35 11.10
CA PRO A 103 -8.88 -14.07 10.49
C PRO A 103 -9.16 -12.99 11.55
N TRP A 104 -9.75 -13.35 12.71
CA TRP A 104 -10.00 -12.38 13.78
C TRP A 104 -8.75 -11.69 14.32
N TRP A 105 -7.54 -12.27 14.16
CA TRP A 105 -6.28 -11.60 14.53
C TRP A 105 -6.08 -10.27 13.80
N LEU A 106 -6.74 -10.09 12.66
CA LEU A 106 -6.70 -8.82 11.95
C LEU A 106 -7.52 -7.71 12.63
N LEU A 107 -8.42 -8.02 13.56
CA LEU A 107 -9.13 -7.00 14.34
C LEU A 107 -8.16 -6.15 15.18
N PRO A 108 -7.39 -6.72 16.13
CA PRO A 108 -6.44 -5.92 16.91
C PRO A 108 -5.37 -5.30 16.02
N ILE A 109 -4.90 -5.99 14.97
CA ILE A 109 -3.93 -5.42 14.01
C ILE A 109 -4.51 -4.16 13.34
N SER A 110 -5.73 -4.23 12.81
CA SER A 110 -6.38 -3.10 12.11
C SER A 110 -6.78 -1.95 13.04
N VAL A 111 -6.68 -2.12 14.36
CA VAL A 111 -6.87 -1.04 15.34
C VAL A 111 -5.53 -0.49 15.79
N CYS A 112 -4.57 -1.34 16.16
CA CYS A 112 -3.28 -0.91 16.70
C CYS A 112 -2.36 -0.32 15.64
N VAL A 113 -2.29 -0.91 14.44
CA VAL A 113 -1.43 -0.44 13.35
C VAL A 113 -1.74 1.00 12.93
N PRO A 114 -3.00 1.39 12.64
CA PRO A 114 -3.27 2.76 12.21
C PRO A 114 -3.04 3.78 13.33
N LEU A 115 -3.23 3.39 14.60
CA LEU A 115 -2.87 4.24 15.74
C LEU A 115 -1.35 4.44 15.84
N ALA A 116 -0.57 3.37 15.68
CA ALA A 116 0.88 3.45 15.67
C ALA A 116 1.40 4.27 14.48
N ASP A 117 0.77 4.12 13.31
CA ASP A 117 1.11 4.88 12.09
C ASP A 117 0.81 6.38 12.25
N ALA A 118 -0.41 6.72 12.68
CA ALA A 118 -0.78 8.11 12.96
C ALA A 118 0.11 8.73 14.06
N TRP A 119 0.41 7.98 15.12
CA TRP A 119 1.34 8.44 16.14
C TRP A 119 2.74 8.65 15.58
N SER A 120 3.23 7.77 14.71
CA SER A 120 4.56 7.88 14.08
C SER A 120 4.68 9.11 13.17
N VAL A 121 3.57 9.57 12.58
CA VAL A 121 3.51 10.79 11.77
C VAL A 121 3.40 12.05 12.64
N TYR A 122 2.47 12.08 13.60
CA TYR A 122 2.12 13.31 14.31
C TYR A 122 2.94 13.54 15.59
N SER A 123 3.55 12.50 16.17
CA SER A 123 4.38 12.61 17.37
C SER A 123 5.74 13.22 17.06
N SER A 124 6.24 14.09 17.94
CA SER A 124 7.61 14.62 17.87
C SER A 124 8.71 13.55 18.01
N ARG A 125 8.36 12.34 18.49
CA ARG A 125 9.27 11.19 18.60
C ARG A 125 8.98 10.10 17.55
N GLY A 126 8.13 10.40 16.58
CA GLY A 126 7.72 9.44 15.56
C GLY A 126 8.81 9.18 14.52
N VAL A 127 8.97 7.91 14.11
CA VAL A 127 9.96 7.51 13.11
C VAL A 127 9.61 8.09 11.74
N THR A 128 8.33 8.07 11.38
CA THR A 128 7.85 8.62 10.11
C THR A 128 8.08 10.13 10.05
N LYS A 129 7.79 10.85 11.14
CA LYS A 129 8.11 12.27 11.24
C LYS A 129 9.59 12.56 11.06
N ALA A 130 10.48 11.80 11.71
CA ALA A 130 11.92 11.97 11.56
C ALA A 130 12.39 11.72 10.11
N VAL A 131 11.77 10.77 9.41
CA VAL A 131 12.03 10.52 7.98
C VAL A 131 11.54 11.68 7.12
N ILE A 132 10.37 12.25 7.41
CA ILE A 132 9.82 13.42 6.70
C ILE A 132 10.70 14.65 6.92
N ASP A 133 11.10 14.91 8.16
CA ASP A 133 11.92 16.06 8.52
C ASP A 133 13.29 15.99 7.82
N LYS A 134 13.96 14.84 7.87
CA LYS A 134 15.19 14.60 7.09
C LYS A 134 14.96 14.64 5.58
N GLY A 135 13.79 14.19 5.13
CA GLY A 135 13.37 14.23 3.74
C GLY A 135 13.29 15.64 3.14
N ARG A 136 13.05 16.66 3.98
CA ARG A 136 13.06 18.07 3.57
C ARG A 136 14.48 18.55 3.22
N GLU A 137 15.49 18.00 3.89
CA GLU A 137 16.91 18.30 3.64
C GLU A 137 17.46 17.41 2.52
N GLU A 138 17.12 16.13 2.56
CA GLU A 138 17.60 15.09 1.66
C GLU A 138 16.43 14.21 1.18
N PRO A 139 15.87 14.46 -0.03
CA PRO A 139 14.67 13.75 -0.54
C PRO A 139 14.77 12.22 -0.52
N ARG A 140 15.99 11.69 -0.59
CA ARG A 140 16.31 10.26 -0.55
C ARG A 140 15.74 9.53 0.68
N TRP A 141 15.64 10.20 1.82
CA TRP A 141 15.09 9.61 3.05
C TRP A 141 13.62 9.22 2.91
N ILE A 142 12.84 10.00 2.14
CA ILE A 142 11.45 9.65 1.83
C ILE A 142 11.43 8.65 0.67
N GLU A 143 12.25 8.84 -0.35
CA GLU A 143 12.25 8.00 -1.56
C GLU A 143 12.54 6.53 -1.26
N TRP A 144 13.45 6.22 -0.33
CA TRP A 144 13.84 4.84 -0.02
C TRP A 144 12.70 3.96 0.51
N PRO A 145 11.93 4.38 1.55
CA PRO A 145 10.85 3.57 2.11
C PRO A 145 9.51 3.68 1.36
N THR A 146 9.39 4.54 0.36
CA THR A 146 8.12 4.80 -0.33
C THR A 146 8.20 4.48 -1.83
N ILE A 147 7.05 4.37 -2.48
CA ILE A 147 6.89 4.26 -3.93
C ILE A 147 6.17 5.49 -4.47
N ALA A 148 6.54 5.94 -5.66
CA ALA A 148 5.89 7.05 -6.31
C ALA A 148 4.45 6.73 -6.75
N THR A 149 3.58 7.72 -6.66
CA THR A 149 2.22 7.74 -7.18
C THR A 149 2.16 8.78 -8.30
N PRO A 150 1.98 8.36 -9.56
CA PRO A 150 2.13 9.23 -10.71
C PRO A 150 1.08 10.35 -10.73
N ILE A 151 1.52 11.55 -11.11
CA ILE A 151 0.67 12.72 -11.33
C ILE A 151 0.83 13.16 -12.78
N SER A 152 -0.28 13.30 -13.50
CA SER A 152 -0.26 13.68 -14.93
C SER A 152 0.40 15.04 -15.14
N GLY A 153 1.41 15.08 -16.02
CA GLY A 153 2.18 16.27 -16.39
C GLY A 153 3.22 16.72 -15.36
N ALA A 154 3.28 16.09 -14.19
CA ALA A 154 4.29 16.35 -13.18
C ALA A 154 5.59 15.57 -13.50
N PRO A 155 6.79 16.14 -13.25
CA PRO A 155 8.01 15.37 -13.30
C PRO A 155 8.00 14.28 -12.22
N TYR A 156 8.77 13.21 -12.40
CA TYR A 156 8.83 12.10 -11.45
C TYR A 156 9.16 12.54 -10.02
N ALA A 157 10.06 13.52 -9.87
CA ALA A 157 10.45 14.07 -8.58
C ALA A 157 9.32 14.78 -7.83
N ALA A 158 8.23 15.16 -8.52
CA ALA A 158 7.04 15.79 -7.96
C ALA A 158 5.86 14.83 -7.83
N PHE A 159 6.05 13.52 -8.06
CA PHE A 159 5.03 12.53 -7.82
C PHE A 159 4.69 12.45 -6.33
N GLY A 160 3.43 12.13 -6.03
CA GLY A 160 3.04 11.75 -4.67
C GLY A 160 3.77 10.47 -4.26
N ARG A 161 3.75 10.13 -2.97
CA ARG A 161 4.45 8.94 -2.47
C ARG A 161 3.60 8.20 -1.46
N ILE A 162 3.66 6.87 -1.50
CA ILE A 162 3.00 5.98 -0.54
C ILE A 162 4.03 5.02 0.05
N GLY A 163 3.90 4.68 1.32
CA GLY A 163 4.81 3.79 2.02
C GLY A 163 4.80 2.37 1.44
N THR A 164 5.98 1.76 1.38
CA THR A 164 6.10 0.34 1.00
C THR A 164 5.37 -0.56 2.01
N VAL A 165 5.30 -0.13 3.27
CA VAL A 165 4.54 -0.80 4.33
C VAL A 165 3.02 -0.72 4.07
N ASP A 166 2.52 0.37 3.50
CA ASP A 166 1.10 0.49 3.11
C ASP A 166 0.75 -0.56 2.06
N VAL A 167 1.65 -0.78 1.10
CA VAL A 167 1.51 -1.83 0.07
C VAL A 167 1.55 -3.23 0.68
N LEU A 168 2.36 -3.45 1.71
CA LEU A 168 2.39 -4.70 2.48
C LEU A 168 1.03 -4.96 3.13
N PHE A 169 0.47 -3.99 3.84
CA PHE A 169 -0.83 -4.15 4.50
C PHE A 169 -1.97 -4.31 3.50
N LEU A 170 -1.95 -3.54 2.41
CA LEU A 170 -2.86 -3.71 1.28
C LEU A 170 -2.88 -5.17 0.80
N ALA A 171 -1.70 -5.75 0.53
CA ALA A 171 -1.58 -7.11 0.06
C ALA A 171 -1.95 -8.15 1.13
N LEU A 172 -1.61 -7.90 2.40
CA LEU A 172 -2.02 -8.74 3.53
C LEU A 172 -3.55 -8.82 3.63
N PHE A 173 -4.26 -7.68 3.62
CA PHE A 173 -5.72 -7.65 3.72
C PHE A 173 -6.40 -8.41 2.57
N ILE A 174 -5.91 -8.23 1.35
CA ILE A 174 -6.43 -8.97 0.18
C ILE A 174 -6.10 -10.46 0.30
N ALA A 175 -4.88 -10.83 0.72
CA ALA A 175 -4.49 -12.23 0.90
C ALA A 175 -5.30 -12.94 1.99
N VAL A 176 -5.64 -12.25 3.08
CA VAL A 176 -6.51 -12.75 4.15
C VAL A 176 -7.92 -12.96 3.61
N ALA A 177 -8.47 -11.99 2.87
CA ALA A 177 -9.77 -12.16 2.23
C ALA A 177 -9.81 -13.36 1.28
N THR A 178 -8.71 -13.64 0.58
CA THR A 178 -8.56 -14.84 -0.27
C THR A 178 -8.47 -16.11 0.56
N ARG A 179 -7.59 -16.17 1.57
CA ARG A 179 -7.33 -17.39 2.36
C ARG A 179 -8.57 -17.89 3.10
N TRP A 180 -9.38 -16.98 3.63
CA TRP A 180 -10.60 -17.33 4.38
C TRP A 180 -11.90 -17.07 3.61
N SER A 181 -11.83 -16.88 2.29
CA SER A 181 -12.99 -16.67 1.43
C SER A 181 -13.94 -15.55 1.89
N LEU A 182 -13.38 -14.49 2.48
CA LEU A 182 -14.15 -13.40 3.12
C LEU A 182 -14.67 -12.35 2.09
N GLY A 183 -14.54 -12.62 0.79
CA GLY A 183 -15.01 -11.73 -0.27
C GLY A 183 -13.94 -10.82 -0.86
N VAL A 184 -12.97 -11.41 -1.57
CA VAL A 184 -11.81 -10.74 -2.20
C VAL A 184 -12.19 -9.49 -2.99
N ARG A 185 -13.27 -9.55 -3.79
CA ARG A 185 -13.72 -8.40 -4.61
C ARG A 185 -14.14 -7.20 -3.75
N ARG A 186 -14.88 -7.44 -2.67
CA ARG A 186 -15.32 -6.37 -1.75
C ARG A 186 -14.13 -5.78 -1.02
N THR A 187 -13.20 -6.62 -0.56
CA THR A 187 -11.95 -6.17 0.07
C THR A 187 -11.11 -5.35 -0.90
N ALA A 188 -10.92 -5.80 -2.14
CA ALA A 188 -10.16 -5.06 -3.15
C ALA A 188 -10.76 -3.68 -3.44
N VAL A 189 -12.09 -3.59 -3.61
CA VAL A 189 -12.79 -2.30 -3.78
C VAL A 189 -12.62 -1.42 -2.55
N ALA A 190 -12.78 -1.96 -1.35
CA ALA A 190 -12.57 -1.21 -0.11
C ALA A 190 -11.14 -0.67 -0.02
N MET A 191 -10.13 -1.50 -0.31
CA MET A 191 -8.72 -1.06 -0.32
C MET A 191 -8.46 0.06 -1.32
N TRP A 192 -9.00 -0.06 -2.53
CA TRP A 192 -8.93 0.99 -3.54
C TRP A 192 -9.58 2.29 -3.04
N CYS A 193 -10.77 2.22 -2.43
CA CYS A 193 -11.43 3.37 -1.82
C CYS A 193 -10.61 3.98 -0.69
N GLY A 194 -9.96 3.18 0.16
CA GLY A 194 -9.09 3.67 1.25
C GLY A 194 -7.87 4.43 0.73
N LEU A 195 -7.23 3.92 -0.33
CA LEU A 195 -6.12 4.62 -1.00
C LEU A 195 -6.58 5.92 -1.66
N MET A 196 -7.74 5.91 -2.35
CA MET A 196 -8.31 7.11 -2.95
C MET A 196 -8.69 8.15 -1.90
N LEU A 197 -9.31 7.73 -0.79
CA LEU A 197 -9.65 8.63 0.30
C LEU A 197 -8.39 9.28 0.88
N THR A 198 -7.33 8.49 1.12
CA THR A 198 -6.03 9.03 1.55
C THR A 198 -5.53 10.09 0.58
N SER A 199 -5.53 9.80 -0.72
CA SER A 199 -5.08 10.76 -1.74
C SER A 199 -5.90 12.05 -1.75
N VAL A 200 -7.23 11.94 -1.63
CA VAL A 200 -8.11 13.12 -1.62
C VAL A 200 -7.85 13.93 -0.35
N THR A 201 -7.70 13.28 0.80
CA THR A 201 -7.43 13.96 2.06
C THR A 201 -6.07 14.66 2.03
N VAL A 202 -5.01 14.02 1.53
CA VAL A 202 -3.67 14.64 1.39
C VAL A 202 -3.77 15.93 0.56
N PHE A 203 -4.48 15.85 -0.56
CA PHE A 203 -4.56 16.97 -1.49
C PHE A 203 -5.47 18.10 -0.99
N GLU A 204 -6.62 17.79 -0.42
CA GLU A 204 -7.59 18.82 -0.01
C GLU A 204 -7.30 19.44 1.36
N LEU A 205 -6.56 18.75 2.23
CA LEU A 205 -6.14 19.30 3.53
C LEU A 205 -4.78 20.00 3.48
N ASP A 206 -4.11 20.00 2.32
CA ASP A 206 -2.75 20.53 2.14
C ASP A 206 -1.75 19.97 3.17
N ASP A 207 -2.00 18.73 3.62
CA ASP A 207 -1.16 18.04 4.60
C ASP A 207 -0.24 17.07 3.86
N LEU A 208 1.06 17.40 3.88
CA LEU A 208 2.12 16.66 3.19
C LEU A 208 2.30 15.22 3.68
N ALA A 209 1.70 14.83 4.81
CA ALA A 209 2.03 13.57 5.46
C ALA A 209 0.82 12.83 6.06
N ILE A 210 -0.28 12.66 5.33
CA ILE A 210 -1.39 11.86 5.86
C ILE A 210 -1.05 10.37 5.81
N PRO A 211 -1.11 9.66 6.96
CA PRO A 211 -0.88 8.21 7.03
C PRO A 211 -1.96 7.45 6.23
N ALA A 212 -1.53 6.53 5.36
CA ALA A 212 -2.45 5.73 4.54
C ALA A 212 -3.05 4.53 5.29
N LEU A 213 -2.32 3.95 6.28
CA LEU A 213 -2.78 2.77 7.01
C LEU A 213 -4.11 2.99 7.74
N PRO A 214 -4.40 4.13 8.37
CA PRO A 214 -5.73 4.43 8.91
C PRO A 214 -6.86 4.21 7.92
N MET A 215 -6.76 4.75 6.71
CA MET A 215 -7.82 4.61 5.71
C MET A 215 -7.91 3.19 5.18
N LEU A 216 -6.78 2.50 4.98
CA LEU A 216 -6.76 1.09 4.61
C LEU A 216 -7.41 0.20 5.68
N CYS A 217 -7.05 0.39 6.96
CA CYS A 217 -7.58 -0.40 8.07
C CYS A 217 -9.08 -0.17 8.26
N VAL A 218 -9.54 1.09 8.22
CA VAL A 218 -10.97 1.43 8.28
C VAL A 218 -11.70 0.78 7.11
N ALA A 219 -11.20 0.92 5.89
CA ALA A 219 -11.83 0.33 4.71
C ALA A 219 -11.93 -1.19 4.83
N PHE A 220 -10.89 -1.88 5.31
CA PHE A 220 -10.90 -3.32 5.55
C PHE A 220 -11.96 -3.70 6.59
N LEU A 221 -11.99 -3.02 7.74
CA LEU A 221 -12.94 -3.28 8.81
C LEU A 221 -14.38 -3.05 8.36
N VAL A 222 -14.67 -2.00 7.61
CA VAL A 222 -16.02 -1.72 7.10
C VAL A 222 -16.61 -2.91 6.35
N VAL A 223 -15.80 -3.61 5.53
CA VAL A 223 -16.30 -4.76 4.75
C VAL A 223 -16.16 -6.10 5.46
N GLN A 224 -15.17 -6.27 6.35
CA GLN A 224 -14.86 -7.58 6.95
C GLN A 224 -15.30 -7.74 8.41
N LEU A 225 -15.57 -6.67 9.14
CA LEU A 225 -15.85 -6.70 10.59
C LEU A 225 -16.89 -7.75 11.00
N PRO A 226 -18.04 -7.92 10.30
CA PRO A 226 -19.01 -8.95 10.66
C PRO A 226 -18.43 -10.37 10.63
N ALA A 227 -17.59 -10.69 9.64
CA ALA A 227 -16.98 -12.01 9.53
C ALA A 227 -15.91 -12.23 10.61
N LEU A 228 -15.11 -11.21 10.91
CA LEU A 228 -14.07 -11.27 11.94
C LEU A 228 -14.67 -11.44 13.34
N VAL A 229 -15.76 -10.73 13.64
CA VAL A 229 -16.46 -10.84 14.93
C VAL A 229 -17.10 -12.23 15.11
N ARG A 230 -17.65 -12.82 14.05
CA ARG A 230 -18.18 -14.20 14.11
C ARG A 230 -17.08 -15.19 14.43
N ASP A 231 -15.96 -15.14 13.71
CA ASP A 231 -14.81 -16.03 13.96
C ASP A 231 -14.25 -15.85 15.39
N ALA A 232 -14.20 -14.62 15.92
CA ALA A 232 -13.78 -14.36 17.29
C ALA A 232 -14.73 -14.99 18.34
N ARG A 233 -16.05 -14.91 18.11
CA ARG A 233 -17.05 -15.52 18.99
C ARG A 233 -16.96 -17.04 18.96
N ASP A 234 -16.79 -17.61 17.78
CA ASP A 234 -16.63 -19.07 17.63
C ASP A 234 -15.32 -19.54 18.28
N ALA A 235 -14.27 -18.72 18.27
CA ALA A 235 -13.03 -18.99 19.02
C ALA A 235 -13.25 -19.11 20.54
N SER A 236 -14.07 -18.21 21.11
CA SER A 236 -14.32 -18.17 22.55
C SER A 236 -15.21 -19.30 23.08
N ARG A 237 -15.96 -19.98 22.21
CA ARG A 237 -16.94 -21.01 22.61
C ARG A 237 -16.32 -22.39 22.89
N GLY A 238 -15.03 -22.59 22.59
CA GLY A 238 -14.36 -23.88 22.73
C GLY A 238 -14.91 -24.97 21.80
N PRO A 239 -14.24 -26.12 21.65
CA PRO A 239 -14.85 -27.27 20.99
C PRO A 239 -16.08 -27.71 21.80
N ALA A 240 -17.23 -27.85 21.14
CA ALA A 240 -18.39 -28.50 21.75
C ALA A 240 -17.97 -29.93 22.11
N SER A 241 -17.80 -30.18 23.40
CA SER A 241 -17.52 -31.51 23.97
C SER A 241 -18.69 -32.46 23.73
#